data_AF-A0AAJ1JA52-F1
#
_entry.id   AF-A0AAJ1JA52-F1
#
_cell.length_a   1.000
_cell.length_b   1.000
_cell.length_c   1.000
_cell.angle_alpha   90.00
_cell.angle_beta   90.00
_cell.angle_gamma   90.00
#
_symmetry.space_group_name_H-M   'P 1'
#
loop_
_entity.id
_entity.type
_entity.pdbx_description
1 polymer ?
#
loop_
_entity_poly.entity_id
_entity_poly.type
_entity_poly.pdbx_seq_one_letter_code
_entity_poly.pdbx_strand_id
1 'polypeptide(L)'
;MNYNVVWKPLPGSQSLSLSCPCNEILYEGTRGPGKTAAQLARFRRNVGVGYGSFWRGVIFDTEYKNLADIITQSKRMYRLFKDGARFLASASELRWVWPTGEELLFRFGKEADDYWDYHGQEFPFIGFNELTKQKSPDFYEAMFSCRRSSFRPEDYPREDSTLLGSIPLETFSTTNPFGIGHTWVKKRFIEPAPRGTVIRETQKVFNPQTKREEDITLTRVAIHGSFRENPYLDPQYIATLMNIKDPNRKKAWVEGSWDVTSGGRFDHLWNASHHVIKPFKIPDSWTVDRSHDWGESKPFANLWWAESDGTEATLSDGRKFCPPAGTLILIGEWYGCPPDELNKGLNMSSTNVAKGVKWIDSRLTGEDVAEPDEIKQGGKTQGQLNIMPGICKKVVTGPADSSIFNTGDNEDSIAQKMEKQGVKWLEANKKPGSRINGASIFADMLEAVIEGKQSELGIPEKSAFYVFDYCRGWISRIPVLVRDSKNPDDVDTEQEDHDWDATRYRVLHKPLRFAKELNFNWN
;
A
#
# COMPACT_ATOMS: atom_id res chain seq x y z
N MET A 1 33.66 36.27 -11.08
CA MET A 1 34.30 35.45 -10.04
C MET A 1 34.59 34.07 -10.63
N ASN A 2 35.82 33.58 -10.54
CA ASN A 2 36.13 32.18 -10.86
C ASN A 2 35.82 31.34 -9.62
N TYR A 3 34.68 30.64 -9.63
CA TYR A 3 34.32 29.72 -8.54
C TYR A 3 34.98 28.36 -8.78
N ASN A 4 35.54 27.75 -7.73
CA ASN A 4 35.93 26.34 -7.76
C ASN A 4 34.67 25.47 -7.62
N VAL A 5 34.10 25.05 -8.74
CA VAL A 5 32.85 24.27 -8.75
C VAL A 5 33.12 22.85 -8.27
N VAL A 6 32.76 22.55 -7.02
CA VAL A 6 32.91 21.22 -6.42
C VAL A 6 31.87 20.23 -6.96
N TRP A 7 30.63 20.68 -7.09
CA TRP A 7 29.53 19.90 -7.62
C TRP A 7 28.56 20.82 -8.35
N LYS A 8 28.00 20.33 -9.46
CA LYS A 8 27.02 21.06 -10.27
C LYS A 8 25.86 20.12 -10.56
N PRO A 9 24.60 20.55 -10.36
CA PRO A 9 23.46 19.74 -10.75
C PRO A 9 23.43 19.57 -12.26
N LEU A 10 22.94 18.41 -12.70
CA LEU A 10 22.56 18.21 -14.09
C LEU A 10 21.45 19.19 -14.48
N PRO A 11 21.45 19.73 -15.71
CA PRO A 11 20.31 20.45 -16.25
C PRO A 11 19.05 19.56 -16.19
N GLY A 12 17.89 20.17 -15.97
CA GLY A 12 16.63 19.43 -15.84
C GLY A 12 16.26 19.10 -14.40
N SER A 13 15.93 17.85 -14.13
CA SER A 13 15.27 17.38 -12.90
C SER A 13 16.11 17.57 -11.64
N GLN A 14 17.45 17.43 -11.70
CA GLN A 14 18.32 17.73 -10.56
C GLN A 14 18.29 19.21 -10.21
N SER A 15 18.44 20.09 -11.22
CA SER A 15 18.38 21.54 -11.00
C SER A 15 17.01 21.98 -10.48
N LEU A 16 15.93 21.40 -11.02
CA LEU A 16 14.56 21.68 -10.58
C LEU A 16 14.31 21.20 -9.14
N SER A 17 14.71 19.98 -8.80
CA SER A 17 14.57 19.45 -7.44
C SER A 17 15.39 20.21 -6.41
N LEU A 18 16.54 20.79 -6.77
CA LEU A 18 17.33 21.63 -5.87
C LEU A 18 16.83 23.07 -5.71
N SER A 19 16.12 23.60 -6.70
CA SER A 19 15.56 24.96 -6.68
C SER A 19 14.11 25.01 -6.20
N CYS A 20 13.41 23.88 -6.20
CA CYS A 20 12.02 23.79 -5.76
C CYS A 20 11.84 24.29 -4.31
N PRO A 21 10.91 25.21 -4.02
CA PRO A 21 10.70 25.75 -2.68
C PRO A 21 9.70 24.96 -1.82
N CYS A 22 9.21 23.81 -2.29
CA CYS A 22 8.16 23.07 -1.58
C CYS A 22 8.65 22.48 -0.24
N ASN A 23 7.72 22.33 0.71
CA ASN A 23 7.99 21.73 2.02
C ASN A 23 8.23 20.22 1.91
N GLU A 24 7.52 19.54 1.01
CA GLU A 24 7.62 18.10 0.80
C GLU A 24 7.91 17.81 -0.68
N ILE A 25 9.08 17.25 -0.95
CA ILE A 25 9.58 17.03 -2.31
C ILE A 25 9.87 15.55 -2.49
N LEU A 26 9.25 14.92 -3.48
CA LEU A 26 9.63 13.60 -3.97
C LEU A 26 10.39 13.76 -5.28
N TYR A 27 11.69 13.47 -5.28
CA TYR A 27 12.48 13.33 -6.51
C TYR A 27 12.47 11.86 -6.95
N GLU A 28 11.58 11.53 -7.89
CA GLU A 28 11.34 10.16 -8.39
C GLU A 28 11.78 9.97 -9.84
N GLY A 29 11.69 8.74 -10.34
CA GLY A 29 11.84 8.45 -11.77
C GLY A 29 12.72 7.23 -12.02
N THR A 30 13.40 7.23 -13.17
CA THR A 30 14.20 6.09 -13.63
C THR A 30 15.41 5.84 -12.72
N ARG A 31 16.06 4.67 -12.84
CA ARG A 31 17.42 4.51 -12.29
C ARG A 31 18.40 5.38 -13.06
N GLY A 32 19.43 5.93 -12.40
CA GLY A 32 20.50 6.69 -13.06
C GLY A 32 20.45 8.24 -13.11
N PRO A 33 19.38 8.99 -12.77
CA PRO A 33 19.38 10.46 -12.87
C PRO A 33 20.11 11.16 -11.71
N GLY A 34 20.83 10.43 -10.85
CA GLY A 34 21.62 10.99 -9.74
C GLY A 34 20.82 11.55 -8.56
N LYS A 35 19.68 10.92 -8.22
CA LYS A 35 18.79 11.34 -7.11
C LYS A 35 19.49 11.45 -5.76
N THR A 36 20.27 10.44 -5.39
CA THR A 36 21.01 10.41 -4.12
C THR A 36 22.02 11.55 -4.02
N ALA A 37 22.71 11.88 -5.12
CA ALA A 37 23.59 13.05 -5.16
C ALA A 37 22.82 14.37 -4.98
N ALA A 38 21.64 14.49 -5.60
CA ALA A 38 20.77 15.65 -5.42
C ALA A 38 20.27 15.80 -3.98
N GLN A 39 19.92 14.70 -3.28
CA GLN A 39 19.52 14.75 -1.87
C GLN A 39 20.65 15.23 -0.96
N LEU A 40 21.89 14.76 -1.18
CA LEU A 40 23.08 15.24 -0.47
C LEU A 40 23.34 16.72 -0.77
N ALA A 41 23.29 17.12 -2.05
CA ALA A 41 23.47 18.50 -2.46
C ALA A 41 22.39 19.44 -1.90
N ARG A 42 21.15 18.96 -1.77
CA ARG A 42 20.01 19.69 -1.18
C ARG A 42 20.30 20.08 0.26
N PHE A 43 20.84 19.16 1.06
CA PHE A 43 21.30 19.50 2.42
C PHE A 43 22.49 20.46 2.38
N ARG A 44 23.52 20.15 1.56
CA ARG A 44 24.79 20.89 1.53
C ARG A 44 24.63 22.36 1.15
N ARG A 45 23.61 22.73 0.37
CA ARG A 45 23.41 24.12 -0.11
C ARG A 45 23.24 25.16 1.01
N ASN A 46 22.75 24.73 2.18
CA ASN A 46 22.52 25.62 3.33
C ASN A 46 23.66 25.59 4.36
N VAL A 47 24.64 24.71 4.19
CA VAL A 47 25.81 24.63 5.07
C VAL A 47 26.77 25.78 4.78
N GLY A 48 27.15 26.52 5.82
CA GLY A 48 28.00 27.71 5.73
C GLY A 48 27.23 28.99 5.35
N VAL A 49 25.90 28.93 5.23
CA VAL A 49 25.07 30.13 4.98
C VAL A 49 24.92 30.99 6.24
N GLY A 50 25.10 30.39 7.43
CA GLY A 50 25.09 31.07 8.73
C GLY A 50 24.08 30.51 9.75
N TYR A 51 23.31 29.47 9.40
CA TYR A 51 22.40 28.81 10.34
C TYR A 51 23.11 28.03 11.44
N GLY A 52 24.36 27.61 11.22
CA GLY A 52 25.18 26.90 12.19
C GLY A 52 24.48 25.67 12.78
N SER A 53 24.53 25.50 14.10
CA SER A 53 23.96 24.32 14.79
C SER A 53 22.45 24.15 14.62
N PHE A 54 21.73 25.15 14.11
CA PHE A 54 20.31 25.03 13.81
C PHE A 54 20.05 24.27 12.51
N TRP A 55 20.98 24.26 11.55
CA TRP A 55 20.84 23.48 10.32
C TRP A 55 21.28 22.03 10.54
N ARG A 56 20.34 21.27 11.10
CA ARG A 56 20.48 19.84 11.36
C ARG A 56 19.62 19.03 10.38
N GLY A 57 20.19 17.95 9.86
CA GLY A 57 19.52 17.09 8.92
C GLY A 57 19.62 15.62 9.27
N VAL A 58 18.65 14.83 8.85
CA VAL A 58 18.70 13.37 8.93
C VAL A 58 18.29 12.77 7.60
N ILE A 59 19.01 11.74 7.14
CA ILE A 59 18.61 10.91 6.00
C ILE A 59 18.38 9.48 6.48
N PHE A 60 17.18 8.97 6.19
CA PHE A 60 16.74 7.63 6.51
C PHE A 60 16.88 6.68 5.33
N ASP A 61 17.23 5.42 5.63
CA ASP A 61 17.03 4.26 4.77
C ASP A 61 16.51 3.10 5.65
N THR A 62 15.89 2.10 5.05
CA THR A 62 15.33 0.94 5.75
C THR A 62 16.37 -0.14 6.03
N GLU A 63 17.63 0.03 5.63
CA GLU A 63 18.70 -0.92 5.94
C GLU A 63 20.06 -0.22 6.12
N TYR A 64 20.85 -0.66 7.10
CA TYR A 64 22.20 -0.15 7.33
C TYR A 64 23.12 -0.31 6.10
N LYS A 65 22.97 -1.39 5.34
CA LYS A 65 23.77 -1.64 4.14
C LYS A 65 23.56 -0.54 3.09
N ASN A 66 22.34 -0.06 2.94
CA ASN A 66 22.00 0.99 1.98
C ASN A 66 22.52 2.36 2.44
N LEU A 67 22.61 2.59 3.75
CA LEU A 67 23.29 3.77 4.29
C LEU A 67 24.78 3.81 3.90
N ALA A 68 25.45 2.67 3.78
CA ALA A 68 26.87 2.63 3.40
C ALA A 68 27.14 3.25 2.02
N ASP A 69 26.23 3.06 1.05
CA ASP A 69 26.37 3.58 -0.31
C ASP A 69 26.21 5.11 -0.35
N ILE A 70 25.15 5.64 0.27
CA ILE A 70 24.95 7.10 0.36
C ILE A 70 26.03 7.77 1.21
N ILE A 71 26.50 7.13 2.29
CA ILE A 71 27.63 7.62 3.08
C ILE A 71 28.89 7.68 2.22
N THR A 72 29.16 6.65 1.42
CA THR A 72 30.31 6.63 0.51
C THR A 72 30.23 7.76 -0.52
N GLN A 73 29.04 7.99 -1.09
CA GLN A 73 28.82 9.10 -2.00
C GLN A 73 28.99 10.47 -1.32
N SER A 74 28.51 10.63 -0.08
CA SER A 74 28.68 11.86 0.71
C SER A 74 30.15 12.15 1.00
N LYS A 75 30.96 11.12 1.32
CA LYS A 75 32.42 11.25 1.52
C LYS A 75 33.12 11.72 0.26
N ARG A 76 32.72 11.21 -0.91
CA ARG A 76 33.26 11.68 -2.19
C ARG A 76 32.90 13.13 -2.46
N MET A 77 31.65 13.53 -2.19
CA MET A 77 31.16 14.88 -2.46
C MET A 77 31.71 15.91 -1.45
N TYR A 78 31.50 15.71 -0.16
CA TYR A 78 31.75 16.74 0.86
C TYR A 78 33.23 17.00 1.10
N ARG A 79 34.10 15.98 0.98
CA ARG A 79 35.56 16.17 1.15
C ARG A 79 36.19 17.09 0.10
N LEU A 80 35.55 17.23 -1.07
CA LEU A 80 36.04 18.11 -2.13
C LEU A 80 35.85 19.61 -1.79
N PHE A 81 34.96 19.95 -0.87
CA PHE A 81 34.78 21.34 -0.40
C PHE A 81 35.95 21.84 0.44
N LYS A 82 36.71 20.94 1.09
CA LYS A 82 37.86 21.28 1.94
C LYS A 82 37.54 22.34 3.01
N ASP A 83 36.32 22.29 3.54
CA ASP A 83 35.74 23.24 4.51
C ASP A 83 35.86 22.77 5.97
N GLY A 84 36.69 21.75 6.23
CA GLY A 84 36.90 21.19 7.56
C GLY A 84 35.81 20.24 8.05
N ALA A 85 34.84 19.86 7.20
CA ALA A 85 33.82 18.88 7.54
C ALA A 85 34.43 17.53 7.97
N ARG A 86 33.90 16.95 9.05
CA ARG A 86 34.35 15.68 9.60
C ARG A 86 33.21 14.66 9.57
N PHE A 87 33.51 13.45 9.12
CA PHE A 87 32.57 12.32 9.19
C PHE A 87 32.88 11.48 10.43
N LEU A 88 31.88 11.35 11.31
CA LEU A 88 31.93 10.55 12.51
C LEU A 88 31.33 9.17 12.19
N ALA A 89 32.18 8.13 12.23
CA ALA A 89 31.90 6.82 11.63
C ALA A 89 31.45 5.74 12.63
N SER A 90 31.40 6.04 13.92
CA SER A 90 30.84 5.10 14.90
C SER A 90 29.35 4.87 14.59
N ALA A 91 28.86 3.65 14.83
CA ALA A 91 27.48 3.28 14.52
C ALA A 91 26.45 4.18 15.23
N SER A 92 26.77 4.63 16.45
CA SER A 92 25.93 5.57 17.22
C SER A 92 25.92 7.00 16.66
N GLU A 93 26.94 7.39 15.90
CA GLU A 93 27.05 8.76 15.37
C GLU A 93 26.64 8.87 13.91
N LEU A 94 27.20 8.03 13.02
CA LEU A 94 27.00 8.05 11.55
C LEU A 94 26.55 9.40 11.01
N ARG A 95 27.42 10.42 11.09
CA ARG A 95 27.06 11.80 10.74
C ARG A 95 28.22 12.62 10.21
N TRP A 96 27.88 13.64 9.44
CA TRP A 96 28.77 14.76 9.17
C TRP A 96 28.58 15.87 10.19
N VAL A 97 29.69 16.51 10.56
CA VAL A 97 29.73 17.72 11.40
C VAL A 97 30.62 18.75 10.71
N TRP A 98 30.11 19.98 10.56
CA TRP A 98 30.87 21.11 10.03
C TRP A 98 31.42 21.98 11.16
N PRO A 99 32.56 22.69 10.95
CA PRO A 99 33.11 23.61 11.96
C PRO A 99 32.14 24.73 12.38
N THR A 100 31.22 25.09 11.50
CA THR A 100 30.17 26.09 11.70
C THR A 100 28.97 25.56 12.51
N GLY A 101 28.93 24.26 12.82
CA GLY A 101 27.95 23.63 13.72
C GLY A 101 26.87 22.79 13.03
N GLU A 102 26.72 22.87 11.71
CA GLU A 102 25.74 22.08 10.97
C GLU A 102 26.03 20.57 11.10
N GLU A 103 24.98 19.76 11.07
CA GLU A 103 25.10 18.29 11.15
C GLU A 103 24.18 17.59 10.15
N LEU A 104 24.66 16.51 9.53
CA LEU A 104 23.85 15.60 8.72
C LEU A 104 24.00 14.16 9.22
N LEU A 105 22.92 13.62 9.78
CA LEU A 105 22.84 12.28 10.31
C LEU A 105 22.38 11.29 9.23
N PHE A 106 22.91 10.06 9.29
CA PHE A 106 22.42 8.91 8.54
C PHE A 106 21.85 7.90 9.52
N ARG A 107 20.58 7.55 9.36
CA ARG A 107 19.84 6.76 10.35
C ARG A 107 18.98 5.71 9.70
N PHE A 108 18.70 4.66 10.47
CA PHE A 108 17.75 3.63 10.08
C PHE A 108 16.35 4.06 10.54
N GLY A 109 15.36 3.79 9.72
CA GLY A 109 13.96 3.86 10.11
C GLY A 109 13.11 3.15 9.06
N LYS A 110 12.30 2.19 9.50
CA LYS A 110 11.56 1.26 8.64
C LYS A 110 10.12 1.06 9.12
N GLU A 111 9.92 0.92 10.42
CA GLU A 111 8.60 0.67 11.00
C GLU A 111 8.13 1.90 11.77
N ALA A 112 6.82 2.00 12.02
CA ALA A 112 6.23 3.15 12.71
C ALA A 112 6.89 3.43 14.08
N ASP A 113 7.22 2.36 14.82
CA ASP A 113 7.81 2.46 16.17
C ASP A 113 9.23 3.04 16.20
N ASP A 114 9.97 2.98 15.08
CA ASP A 114 11.30 3.59 14.99
C ASP A 114 11.26 5.11 15.21
N TYR A 115 10.08 5.74 15.07
CA TYR A 115 9.86 7.15 15.38
C TYR A 115 10.29 7.54 16.81
N TRP A 116 10.10 6.64 17.78
CA TRP A 116 10.36 6.95 19.19
C TRP A 116 11.82 7.23 19.50
N ASP A 117 12.76 6.73 18.69
CA ASP A 117 14.19 7.06 18.78
C ASP A 117 14.49 8.53 18.40
N TYR A 118 13.57 9.15 17.67
CA TYR A 118 13.70 10.52 17.14
C TYR A 118 12.74 11.51 17.77
N HIS A 119 11.77 11.03 18.54
CA HIS A 119 10.76 11.87 19.17
C HIS A 119 11.40 13.02 19.96
N GLY A 120 10.92 14.24 19.72
CA GLY A 120 11.42 15.44 20.38
C GLY A 120 12.69 16.03 19.78
N GLN A 121 13.32 15.41 18.79
CA GLN A 121 14.47 16.01 18.09
C GLN A 121 14.03 17.10 17.08
N GLU A 122 14.96 17.96 16.70
CA GLU A 122 14.77 19.02 15.70
C GLU A 122 15.58 18.71 14.44
N PHE A 123 14.89 18.57 13.30
CA PHE A 123 15.46 18.30 11.99
C PHE A 123 14.82 19.18 10.91
N PRO A 124 15.35 20.39 10.67
CA PRO A 124 14.89 21.23 9.55
C PRO A 124 14.97 20.55 8.18
N PHE A 125 15.91 19.61 8.00
CA PHE A 125 16.00 18.78 6.81
C PHE A 125 15.76 17.30 7.15
N ILE A 126 14.77 16.69 6.50
CA ILE A 126 14.52 15.25 6.59
C ILE A 126 14.60 14.64 5.20
N GLY A 127 15.46 13.64 5.01
CA GLY A 127 15.61 12.91 3.77
C GLY A 127 15.17 11.46 3.91
N PHE A 128 14.46 10.94 2.91
CA PHE A 128 14.19 9.51 2.79
C PHE A 128 14.86 9.00 1.52
N ASN A 129 15.81 8.07 1.65
CA ASN A 129 16.45 7.40 0.53
C ASN A 129 15.62 6.18 0.12
N GLU A 130 15.35 6.07 -1.18
CA GLU A 130 14.52 5.00 -1.76
C GLU A 130 13.15 4.81 -1.05
N LEU A 131 12.32 5.86 -1.04
CA LEU A 131 11.08 5.92 -0.26
C LEU A 131 10.12 4.73 -0.44
N THR A 132 10.00 4.16 -1.63
CA THR A 132 9.20 2.95 -1.90
C THR A 132 9.69 1.68 -1.19
N LYS A 133 10.80 1.72 -0.44
CA LYS A 133 11.17 0.66 0.51
C LYS A 133 10.35 0.70 1.80
N GLN A 134 9.78 1.85 2.17
CA GLN A 134 8.92 1.97 3.33
C GLN A 134 7.59 1.26 3.04
N LYS A 135 7.23 0.26 3.85
CA LYS A 135 6.00 -0.53 3.65
C LYS A 135 4.75 0.34 3.80
N SER A 136 4.74 1.23 4.79
CA SER A 136 3.63 2.12 5.11
C SER A 136 4.10 3.59 5.19
N PRO A 137 3.17 4.57 5.16
CA PRO A 137 3.51 5.98 5.35
C PRO A 137 3.76 6.35 6.82
N ASP A 138 3.54 5.45 7.78
CA ASP A 138 3.39 5.83 9.20
C ASP A 138 4.66 6.46 9.78
N PHE A 139 5.82 5.81 9.61
CA PHE A 139 7.11 6.37 10.02
C PHE A 139 7.44 7.66 9.24
N TYR A 140 7.13 7.68 7.94
CA TYR A 140 7.37 8.82 7.07
C TYR A 140 6.62 10.08 7.54
N GLU A 141 5.34 9.94 7.85
CA GLU A 141 4.47 11.03 8.29
C GLU A 141 4.74 11.42 9.75
N ALA A 142 4.99 10.45 10.64
CA ALA A 142 5.34 10.72 12.02
C ALA A 142 6.59 11.61 12.14
N MET A 143 7.61 11.37 11.30
CA MET A 143 8.83 12.18 11.29
C MET A 143 8.60 13.66 10.94
N PHE A 144 7.45 14.03 10.36
CA PHE A 144 7.15 15.44 10.10
C PHE A 144 6.98 16.26 11.38
N SER A 145 6.64 15.62 12.51
CA SER A 145 6.60 16.30 13.81
C SER A 145 7.99 16.80 14.25
N CYS A 146 9.06 16.14 13.79
CA CYS A 146 10.45 16.54 14.04
C CYS A 146 10.96 17.58 13.02
N ARG A 147 10.18 17.89 11.97
CA ARG A 147 10.53 18.88 10.93
C ARG A 147 10.32 20.30 11.43
N ARG A 148 11.13 20.70 12.41
CA ARG A 148 11.03 21.94 13.17
C ARG A 148 12.40 22.52 13.49
N SER A 149 12.43 23.78 13.89
CA SER A 149 13.62 24.48 14.38
C SER A 149 13.25 25.51 15.42
N SER A 150 14.17 25.73 16.36
CA SER A 150 14.16 26.85 17.30
C SER A 150 14.80 28.13 16.74
N PHE A 151 15.35 28.12 15.51
CA PHE A 151 15.99 29.29 14.91
C PHE A 151 14.99 30.39 14.55
N ARG A 152 15.31 31.62 14.99
CA ARG A 152 14.59 32.84 14.64
C ARG A 152 15.57 33.87 14.11
N PRO A 153 15.40 34.38 12.86
CA PRO A 153 16.34 35.32 12.28
C PRO A 153 16.68 36.52 13.17
N GLU A 154 15.69 37.03 13.90
CA GLU A 154 15.81 38.22 14.73
C GLU A 154 16.70 38.00 15.96
N ASP A 155 16.77 36.75 16.45
CA ASP A 155 17.56 36.37 17.62
C ASP A 155 19.04 36.11 17.24
N TYR A 156 19.35 35.98 15.94
CA TYR A 156 20.68 35.64 15.41
C TYR A 156 21.08 36.52 14.20
N PRO A 157 21.24 37.85 14.37
CA PRO A 157 21.70 38.73 13.31
C PRO A 157 23.14 38.40 12.90
N ARG A 158 23.48 38.62 11.62
CA ARG A 158 24.85 38.50 11.12
C ARG A 158 25.73 39.64 11.65
N GLU A 159 27.05 39.49 11.52
CA GLU A 159 28.03 40.51 11.94
C GLU A 159 27.80 41.87 11.27
N ASP A 160 27.31 41.89 10.03
CA ASP A 160 26.95 43.09 9.28
C ASP A 160 25.55 43.64 9.61
N SER A 161 24.92 43.13 10.67
CA SER A 161 23.54 43.44 11.11
C SER A 161 22.44 43.05 10.11
N THR A 162 22.75 42.30 9.05
CA THR A 162 21.73 41.74 8.17
C THR A 162 21.10 40.49 8.80
N LEU A 163 19.82 40.24 8.49
CA LEU A 163 19.11 39.05 8.96
C LEU A 163 19.21 37.92 7.92
N LEU A 164 19.39 36.70 8.41
CA LEU A 164 19.17 35.49 7.62
C LEU A 164 17.69 35.33 7.28
N GLY A 165 17.37 34.58 6.23
CA GLY A 165 16.00 34.11 6.04
C GLY A 165 15.58 33.13 7.13
N SER A 166 14.28 32.88 7.27
CA SER A 166 13.80 31.76 8.09
C SER A 166 14.42 30.44 7.60
N ILE A 167 14.77 29.57 8.54
CA ILE A 167 15.35 28.28 8.22
C ILE A 167 14.31 27.44 7.43
N PRO A 168 14.70 26.84 6.29
CA PRO A 168 13.76 26.04 5.52
C PRO A 168 13.43 24.75 6.28
N LEU A 169 12.14 24.43 6.34
CA LEU A 169 11.64 23.18 6.91
C LEU A 169 11.20 22.28 5.75
N GLU A 170 12.01 21.27 5.44
CA GLU A 170 11.83 20.46 4.23
C GLU A 170 12.01 18.96 4.43
N THR A 171 11.15 18.19 3.76
CA THR A 171 11.29 16.76 3.55
C THR A 171 11.68 16.53 2.09
N PHE A 172 12.84 15.90 1.84
CA PHE A 172 13.33 15.59 0.49
C PHE A 172 13.50 14.08 0.32
N SER A 173 12.56 13.44 -0.34
CA SER A 173 12.55 11.99 -0.59
C SER A 173 13.07 11.68 -1.98
N THR A 174 13.77 10.56 -2.13
CA THR A 174 14.18 10.04 -3.44
C THR A 174 13.64 8.64 -3.65
N THR A 175 13.23 8.30 -4.87
CA THR A 175 12.78 6.92 -5.14
C THR A 175 12.75 6.54 -6.62
N ASN A 176 12.51 5.25 -6.88
CA ASN A 176 12.08 4.73 -8.17
C ASN A 176 10.64 4.21 -8.01
N PRO A 177 9.82 4.13 -9.06
CA PRO A 177 8.45 3.64 -8.98
C PRO A 177 8.38 2.11 -8.85
N PHE A 178 9.08 1.55 -7.87
CA PHE A 178 9.12 0.11 -7.61
C PHE A 178 9.53 -0.13 -6.15
N GLY A 179 8.92 -1.11 -5.50
CA GLY A 179 9.14 -1.45 -4.08
C GLY A 179 7.83 -1.66 -3.34
N ILE A 180 7.92 -2.16 -2.11
CA ILE A 180 6.77 -2.52 -1.28
C ILE A 180 5.85 -1.33 -0.94
N GLY A 181 6.42 -0.12 -0.85
CA GLY A 181 5.71 1.13 -0.62
C GLY A 181 5.12 1.77 -1.88
N HIS A 182 5.20 1.12 -3.04
CA HIS A 182 4.77 1.69 -4.31
C HIS A 182 3.36 2.30 -4.24
N THR A 183 2.40 1.56 -3.69
CA THR A 183 0.99 1.96 -3.65
C THR A 183 0.76 3.25 -2.86
N TRP A 184 1.29 3.34 -1.63
CA TRP A 184 1.05 4.53 -0.81
C TRP A 184 1.82 5.75 -1.33
N VAL A 185 3.05 5.56 -1.85
CA VAL A 185 3.82 6.67 -2.44
C VAL A 185 3.12 7.19 -3.71
N LYS A 186 2.60 6.29 -4.55
CA LYS A 186 1.81 6.66 -5.73
C LYS A 186 0.58 7.48 -5.33
N LYS A 187 -0.20 7.00 -4.36
CA LYS A 187 -1.41 7.67 -3.85
C LYS A 187 -1.11 9.06 -3.27
N ARG A 188 0.03 9.23 -2.61
CA ARG A 188 0.41 10.49 -1.96
C ARG A 188 0.98 11.54 -2.93
N PHE A 189 1.76 11.12 -3.93
CA PHE A 189 2.57 12.03 -4.75
C PHE A 189 2.20 12.08 -6.23
N ILE A 190 1.65 10.99 -6.79
CA ILE A 190 1.51 10.83 -8.24
C ILE A 190 0.05 10.94 -8.67
N GLU A 191 -0.86 10.32 -7.92
CA GLU A 191 -2.31 10.37 -8.20
C GLU A 191 -2.94 11.76 -7.98
N PRO A 192 -2.58 12.54 -6.93
CA PRO A 192 -3.30 13.77 -6.64
C PRO A 192 -3.07 14.88 -7.66
N ALA A 193 -1.93 14.90 -8.35
CA ALA A 193 -1.61 15.89 -9.35
C ALA A 193 -0.53 15.39 -10.34
N PRO A 194 -0.53 15.86 -11.59
CA PRO A 194 0.55 15.57 -12.53
C PRO A 194 1.92 15.99 -11.99
N ARG A 195 2.96 15.23 -12.36
CA ARG A 195 4.37 15.53 -12.04
C ARG A 195 4.72 17.00 -12.32
N GLY A 196 5.47 17.61 -11.40
CA GLY A 196 5.85 19.02 -11.45
C GLY A 196 4.77 20.00 -10.99
N THR A 197 3.54 19.52 -10.74
CA THR A 197 2.45 20.35 -10.21
C THR A 197 2.53 20.42 -8.68
N VAL A 198 2.55 21.62 -8.13
CA VAL A 198 2.59 21.84 -6.68
C VAL A 198 1.19 21.68 -6.09
N ILE A 199 1.04 20.71 -5.20
CA ILE A 199 -0.14 20.51 -4.35
C ILE A 199 -0.03 21.47 -3.17
N ARG A 200 -1.14 22.14 -2.83
CA ARG A 200 -1.22 23.15 -1.77
C ARG A 200 -2.34 22.81 -0.81
N GLU A 201 -2.02 22.73 0.47
CA GLU A 201 -2.98 22.49 1.55
C GLU A 201 -2.88 23.68 2.52
N THR A 202 -3.95 24.47 2.64
CA THR A 202 -3.96 25.67 3.48
C THR A 202 -4.80 25.43 4.71
N GLN A 203 -4.26 25.81 5.87
CA GLN A 203 -4.91 25.69 7.16
C GLN A 203 -4.73 26.99 7.95
N LYS A 204 -5.79 27.42 8.63
CA LYS A 204 -5.72 28.53 9.57
C LYS A 204 -5.12 28.02 10.88
N VAL A 205 -4.05 28.66 11.34
CA VAL A 205 -3.34 28.29 12.56
C VAL A 205 -3.01 29.52 13.39
N PHE A 206 -3.02 29.37 14.71
CA PHE A 206 -2.49 30.36 15.62
C PHE A 206 -0.96 30.41 15.51
N ASN A 207 -0.42 31.50 14.96
CA ASN A 207 1.02 31.73 14.90
C ASN A 207 1.50 32.31 16.24
N PRO A 208 2.29 31.57 17.04
CA PRO A 208 2.76 32.05 18.35
C PRO A 208 3.75 33.21 18.25
N GLN A 209 4.41 33.41 17.11
CA GLN A 209 5.39 34.49 16.91
C GLN A 209 4.69 35.83 16.72
N THR A 210 3.62 35.87 15.93
CA THR A 210 2.83 37.08 15.66
C THR A 210 1.62 37.22 16.59
N LYS A 211 1.28 36.16 17.32
CA LYS A 211 0.12 36.04 18.22
C LYS A 211 -1.21 36.26 17.50
N ARG A 212 -1.33 35.77 16.25
CA ARG A 212 -2.51 35.93 15.39
C ARG A 212 -2.85 34.64 14.67
N GLU A 213 -4.11 34.50 14.26
CA GLU A 213 -4.53 33.47 13.32
C GLU A 213 -4.02 33.81 11.91
N GLU A 214 -3.30 32.90 11.29
CA GLU A 214 -2.71 33.06 9.97
C GLU A 214 -3.00 31.83 9.10
N ASP A 215 -3.25 32.05 7.82
CA ASP A 215 -3.40 30.97 6.85
C ASP A 215 -2.00 30.49 6.43
N ILE A 216 -1.64 29.28 6.82
CA ILE A 216 -0.37 28.64 6.47
C ILE A 216 -0.62 27.59 5.39
N THR A 217 0.09 27.71 4.28
CA THR A 217 0.04 26.77 3.15
C THR A 217 1.21 25.80 3.20
N LEU A 218 0.92 24.51 3.34
CA LEU A 218 1.87 23.43 3.13
C LEU A 218 1.89 23.02 1.66
N THR A 219 3.08 22.72 1.15
CA THR A 219 3.31 22.44 -0.27
C THR A 219 3.98 21.09 -0.48
N ARG A 220 3.45 20.31 -1.43
CA ARG A 220 3.96 18.99 -1.82
C ARG A 220 4.13 18.91 -3.33
N VAL A 221 5.20 18.27 -3.82
CA VAL A 221 5.43 18.06 -5.25
C VAL A 221 6.19 16.76 -5.55
N ALA A 222 5.87 16.14 -6.68
CA ALA A 222 6.67 15.09 -7.31
C ALA A 222 7.44 15.63 -8.51
N ILE A 223 8.76 15.43 -8.53
CA ILE A 223 9.65 15.82 -9.63
C ILE A 223 10.21 14.55 -10.26
N HIS A 224 10.05 14.42 -11.56
CA HIS A 224 10.52 13.26 -12.31
C HIS A 224 11.93 13.49 -12.87
N GLY A 225 12.82 12.51 -12.71
CA GLY A 225 14.13 12.47 -13.33
C GLY A 225 14.33 11.26 -14.23
N SER A 226 14.98 11.48 -15.36
CA SER A 226 15.32 10.44 -16.33
C SER A 226 16.82 10.25 -16.45
N PHE A 227 17.25 8.99 -16.63
CA PHE A 227 18.64 8.63 -16.93
C PHE A 227 19.17 9.35 -18.16
N ARG A 228 18.28 9.74 -19.08
CA ARG A 228 18.60 10.50 -20.29
C ARG A 228 19.21 11.87 -20.00
N GLU A 229 18.99 12.40 -18.80
CA GLU A 229 19.54 13.68 -18.35
C GLU A 229 20.97 13.55 -17.81
N ASN A 230 21.47 12.33 -17.62
CA ASN A 230 22.76 12.06 -17.01
C ASN A 230 23.83 11.62 -18.03
N PRO A 231 24.75 12.52 -18.45
CA PRO A 231 25.81 12.21 -19.41
C PRO A 231 26.91 11.32 -18.82
N TYR A 232 26.92 11.07 -17.51
CA TYR A 232 27.93 10.25 -16.84
C TYR A 232 27.57 8.76 -16.78
N LEU A 233 26.42 8.36 -17.32
CA LEU A 233 26.01 6.95 -17.35
C LEU A 233 26.70 6.20 -18.48
N ASP A 234 27.25 5.03 -18.15
CA ASP A 234 27.84 4.14 -19.14
C ASP A 234 26.76 3.54 -20.06
N PRO A 235 26.93 3.58 -21.40
CA PRO A 235 25.97 2.97 -22.32
C PRO A 235 25.71 1.47 -22.10
N GLN A 236 26.71 0.71 -21.64
CA GLN A 236 26.56 -0.71 -21.30
C GLN A 236 25.65 -0.92 -20.08
N TYR A 237 25.67 0.01 -19.11
CA TYR A 237 24.73 0.01 -17.99
C TYR A 237 23.29 0.25 -18.48
N ILE A 238 23.08 1.16 -19.43
CA ILE A 238 21.78 1.38 -20.04
C ILE A 238 21.31 0.13 -20.79
N ALA A 239 22.19 -0.51 -21.57
CA ALA A 239 21.87 -1.78 -22.24
C ALA A 239 21.46 -2.87 -21.25
N THR A 240 22.11 -2.92 -20.07
CA THR A 240 21.75 -3.84 -18.99
C THR A 240 20.34 -3.57 -18.46
N LEU A 241 19.98 -2.30 -18.23
CA LEU A 241 18.62 -1.94 -17.82
C LEU A 241 17.57 -2.26 -18.90
N MET A 242 17.91 -2.05 -20.17
CA MET A 242 17.01 -2.36 -21.29
C MET A 242 16.75 -3.86 -21.46
N ASN A 243 17.67 -4.71 -20.99
CA ASN A 243 17.58 -6.17 -21.05
C ASN A 243 16.91 -6.80 -19.80
N ILE A 244 16.32 -5.99 -18.92
CA ILE A 244 15.52 -6.51 -17.80
C ILE A 244 14.32 -7.29 -18.37
N LYS A 245 14.21 -8.57 -17.97
CA LYS A 245 13.14 -9.48 -18.43
C LYS A 245 11.77 -9.17 -17.83
N ASP A 246 11.75 -8.73 -16.57
CA ASP A 246 10.53 -8.35 -15.85
C ASP A 246 9.98 -7.03 -16.46
N PRO A 247 8.81 -7.07 -17.14
CA PRO A 247 8.29 -5.91 -17.85
C PRO A 247 7.91 -4.76 -16.91
N ASN A 248 7.40 -5.06 -15.70
CA ASN A 248 7.06 -4.05 -14.71
C ASN A 248 8.31 -3.37 -14.15
N ARG A 249 9.32 -4.16 -13.79
CA ARG A 249 10.61 -3.63 -13.32
C ARG A 249 11.31 -2.82 -14.40
N LYS A 250 11.26 -3.27 -15.66
CA LYS A 250 11.79 -2.52 -16.80
C LYS A 250 11.07 -1.19 -16.97
N LYS A 251 9.74 -1.20 -17.03
CA LYS A 251 8.91 0.02 -17.16
C LYS A 251 9.14 0.98 -15.98
N ALA A 252 9.31 0.46 -14.76
CA ALA A 252 9.62 1.25 -13.58
C ALA A 252 11.03 1.86 -13.63
N TRP A 253 12.06 1.06 -13.91
CA TRP A 253 13.45 1.49 -13.79
C TRP A 253 13.98 2.22 -15.02
N VAL A 254 13.40 1.99 -16.20
CA VAL A 254 13.82 2.60 -17.47
C VAL A 254 12.91 3.74 -17.88
N GLU A 255 11.59 3.54 -17.79
CA GLU A 255 10.61 4.57 -18.19
C GLU A 255 10.16 5.42 -17.00
N GLY A 256 10.42 4.96 -15.77
CA GLY A 256 9.98 5.66 -14.58
C GLY A 256 8.45 5.66 -14.47
N SER A 257 7.78 4.63 -14.95
CA SER A 257 6.31 4.51 -14.88
C SER A 257 5.87 4.09 -13.48
N TRP A 258 4.90 4.81 -12.90
CA TRP A 258 4.13 4.38 -11.72
C TRP A 258 2.90 3.52 -12.08
N ASP A 259 2.66 3.32 -13.38
CA ASP A 259 1.67 2.36 -13.89
C ASP A 259 2.35 1.01 -14.12
N VAL A 260 2.92 0.50 -13.04
CA VAL A 260 3.56 -0.80 -12.89
C VAL A 260 3.00 -1.46 -11.65
N THR A 261 2.86 -2.78 -11.67
CA THR A 261 2.56 -3.53 -10.46
C THR A 261 3.88 -3.95 -9.81
N SER A 262 4.04 -3.69 -8.51
CA SER A 262 5.34 -3.76 -7.82
C SER A 262 5.74 -5.17 -7.37
N GLY A 263 5.26 -6.23 -8.01
CA GLY A 263 5.60 -7.62 -7.67
C GLY A 263 4.68 -8.25 -6.62
N GLY A 264 3.40 -7.92 -6.65
CA GLY A 264 2.40 -8.57 -5.80
C GLY A 264 2.29 -10.07 -6.11
N ARG A 265 1.91 -10.90 -5.12
CA ARG A 265 1.81 -12.37 -5.27
C ARG A 265 0.93 -12.79 -6.44
N PHE A 266 -0.08 -11.99 -6.79
CA PHE A 266 -1.05 -12.28 -7.85
C PHE A 266 -1.06 -11.24 -8.98
N ASP A 267 -0.20 -10.23 -8.92
CA ASP A 267 -0.32 -9.04 -9.77
C ASP A 267 -0.14 -9.32 -11.27
N HIS A 268 0.80 -10.20 -11.61
CA HIS A 268 1.12 -10.67 -12.96
C HIS A 268 0.00 -11.50 -13.58
N LEU A 269 -0.93 -12.02 -12.77
CA LEU A 269 -2.11 -12.77 -13.22
C LEU A 269 -3.38 -11.93 -13.14
N TRP A 270 -3.39 -10.86 -12.33
CA TRP A 270 -4.55 -10.00 -12.20
C TRP A 270 -4.65 -8.99 -13.35
N ASN A 271 -5.81 -8.98 -14.00
CA ASN A 271 -6.19 -7.96 -14.96
C ASN A 271 -7.64 -7.56 -14.72
N ALA A 272 -7.87 -6.33 -14.25
CA ALA A 272 -9.20 -5.85 -13.93
C ALA A 272 -10.17 -5.90 -15.13
N SER A 273 -9.70 -5.69 -16.35
CA SER A 273 -10.55 -5.75 -17.55
C SER A 273 -11.04 -7.17 -17.89
N HIS A 274 -10.41 -8.20 -17.32
CA HIS A 274 -10.76 -9.61 -17.55
C HIS A 274 -11.45 -10.26 -16.35
N HIS A 275 -10.97 -9.97 -15.15
CA HIS A 275 -11.42 -10.62 -13.91
C HIS A 275 -12.60 -9.89 -13.25
N VAL A 276 -12.77 -8.60 -13.54
CA VAL A 276 -13.92 -7.83 -13.03
C VAL A 276 -15.05 -7.90 -14.05
N ILE A 277 -16.21 -8.37 -13.61
CA ILE A 277 -17.40 -8.52 -14.44
C ILE A 277 -18.58 -7.76 -13.84
N LYS A 278 -19.55 -7.41 -14.69
CA LYS A 278 -20.80 -6.79 -14.22
C LYS A 278 -21.65 -7.79 -13.45
N PRO A 279 -22.41 -7.34 -12.44
CA PRO A 279 -23.30 -8.23 -11.71
C PRO A 279 -24.43 -8.76 -12.60
N PHE A 280 -24.86 -9.98 -12.28
CA PHE A 280 -25.97 -10.68 -12.92
C PHE A 280 -26.69 -11.56 -11.88
N LYS A 281 -27.94 -11.95 -12.17
CA LYS A 281 -28.69 -12.85 -11.29
C LYS A 281 -28.03 -14.23 -11.30
N ILE A 282 -27.59 -14.70 -10.13
CA ILE A 282 -26.95 -16.01 -10.00
C ILE A 282 -28.00 -17.11 -10.30
N PRO A 283 -27.71 -18.06 -11.21
CA PRO A 283 -28.60 -19.18 -11.48
C PRO A 283 -28.95 -19.98 -10.22
N ASP A 284 -30.19 -20.44 -10.15
CA ASP A 284 -30.72 -21.19 -9.00
C ASP A 284 -29.98 -22.51 -8.70
N SER A 285 -29.30 -23.08 -9.71
CA SER A 285 -28.53 -24.31 -9.58
C SER A 285 -27.12 -24.08 -9.05
N TRP A 286 -26.59 -22.85 -9.17
CA TRP A 286 -25.28 -22.50 -8.65
C TRP A 286 -25.32 -22.46 -7.13
N THR A 287 -24.18 -22.73 -6.51
CA THR A 287 -24.06 -22.65 -5.04
C THR A 287 -23.63 -21.26 -4.65
N VAL A 288 -24.34 -20.64 -3.72
CA VAL A 288 -23.91 -19.41 -3.08
C VAL A 288 -23.61 -19.68 -1.61
N ASP A 289 -22.41 -19.37 -1.18
CA ASP A 289 -21.93 -19.51 0.19
C ASP A 289 -21.14 -18.27 0.62
N ARG A 290 -20.48 -18.35 1.77
CA ARG A 290 -19.67 -17.26 2.32
C ARG A 290 -18.44 -17.77 3.04
N SER A 291 -17.41 -16.93 3.11
CA SER A 291 -16.24 -17.18 3.94
C SER A 291 -15.96 -16.03 4.90
N HIS A 292 -15.26 -16.36 5.99
CA HIS A 292 -15.03 -15.42 7.08
C HIS A 292 -13.63 -15.53 7.68
N ASP A 293 -12.97 -14.39 7.80
CA ASP A 293 -11.77 -14.23 8.62
C ASP A 293 -12.06 -13.27 9.78
N TRP A 294 -11.76 -13.71 11.00
CA TRP A 294 -12.16 -13.01 12.23
C TRP A 294 -11.13 -11.96 12.66
N GLY A 295 -11.63 -10.80 13.06
CA GLY A 295 -10.83 -9.74 13.67
C GLY A 295 -11.70 -8.80 14.50
N GLU A 296 -11.18 -8.41 15.67
CA GLU A 296 -11.82 -7.43 16.56
C GLU A 296 -11.04 -6.12 16.58
N SER A 297 -9.80 -6.16 17.08
CA SER A 297 -8.84 -5.04 17.04
C SER A 297 -8.20 -4.86 15.66
N LYS A 298 -8.14 -5.95 14.89
CA LYS A 298 -7.85 -5.99 13.47
C LYS A 298 -9.15 -6.15 12.67
N PRO A 299 -9.17 -5.79 11.38
CA PRO A 299 -10.37 -5.95 10.56
C PRO A 299 -10.86 -7.41 10.53
N PHE A 300 -12.17 -7.60 10.36
CA PHE A 300 -12.73 -8.87 9.90
C PHE A 300 -13.06 -8.78 8.41
N ALA A 301 -13.12 -9.92 7.73
CA ALA A 301 -13.56 -10.01 6.34
C ALA A 301 -14.68 -11.04 6.20
N ASN A 302 -15.82 -10.61 5.64
CA ASN A 302 -16.91 -11.48 5.20
C ASN A 302 -17.07 -11.36 3.70
N LEU A 303 -16.94 -12.47 2.98
CA LEU A 303 -17.00 -12.51 1.53
C LEU A 303 -18.08 -13.51 1.09
N TRP A 304 -18.89 -13.13 0.11
CA TRP A 304 -19.95 -13.98 -0.45
C TRP A 304 -19.58 -14.42 -1.86
N TRP A 305 -19.80 -15.70 -2.14
CA TRP A 305 -19.29 -16.35 -3.33
C TRP A 305 -20.39 -17.07 -4.08
N ALA A 306 -20.39 -16.97 -5.41
CA ALA A 306 -21.11 -17.88 -6.27
C ALA A 306 -20.13 -18.89 -6.89
N GLU A 307 -20.42 -20.19 -6.77
CA GLU A 307 -19.72 -21.26 -7.46
C GLU A 307 -20.57 -21.80 -8.61
N SER A 308 -20.03 -21.71 -9.83
CA SER A 308 -20.65 -22.27 -11.02
C SER A 308 -20.68 -23.79 -10.97
N ASP A 309 -21.81 -24.39 -11.38
CA ASP A 309 -21.94 -25.83 -11.65
C ASP A 309 -21.67 -26.19 -13.13
N GLY A 310 -21.31 -25.20 -13.95
CA GLY A 310 -21.11 -25.34 -15.40
C GLY A 310 -22.34 -25.00 -16.25
N THR A 311 -23.47 -24.67 -15.63
CA THR A 311 -24.68 -24.24 -16.36
C THR A 311 -24.61 -22.77 -16.79
N GLU A 312 -25.42 -22.42 -17.79
CA GLU A 312 -25.46 -21.08 -18.36
C GLU A 312 -26.09 -20.05 -17.40
N ALA A 313 -25.41 -18.92 -17.21
CA ALA A 313 -25.95 -17.68 -16.65
C ALA A 313 -26.29 -16.67 -17.75
N THR A 314 -27.33 -15.87 -17.52
CA THR A 314 -27.67 -14.75 -18.42
C THR A 314 -27.18 -13.44 -17.81
N LEU A 315 -26.31 -12.75 -18.54
CA LEU A 315 -25.76 -11.45 -18.14
C LEU A 315 -26.82 -10.35 -18.30
N SER A 316 -26.58 -9.20 -17.67
CA SER A 316 -27.48 -8.04 -17.71
C SER A 316 -27.72 -7.46 -19.10
N ASP A 317 -26.82 -7.72 -20.06
CA ASP A 317 -26.95 -7.33 -21.46
C ASP A 317 -27.53 -8.44 -22.36
N GLY A 318 -28.02 -9.53 -21.77
CA GLY A 318 -28.61 -10.66 -22.48
C GLY A 318 -27.60 -11.68 -23.02
N ARG A 319 -26.30 -11.41 -22.95
CA ARG A 319 -25.28 -12.40 -23.33
C ARG A 319 -25.29 -13.60 -22.38
N LYS A 320 -24.89 -14.74 -22.92
CA LYS A 320 -24.77 -15.99 -22.18
C LYS A 320 -23.36 -16.15 -21.64
N PHE A 321 -23.27 -16.57 -20.38
CA PHE A 321 -22.03 -16.80 -19.67
C PHE A 321 -22.05 -18.21 -19.09
N CYS A 322 -21.19 -19.09 -19.59
CA CYS A 322 -21.16 -20.50 -19.23
C CYS A 322 -19.78 -20.87 -18.67
N PRO A 323 -19.40 -20.36 -17.47
CA PRO A 323 -18.09 -20.65 -16.91
C PRO A 323 -18.00 -22.12 -16.45
N PRO A 324 -16.83 -22.76 -16.55
CA PRO A 324 -16.64 -24.14 -16.09
C PRO A 324 -17.05 -24.35 -14.64
N ALA A 325 -17.49 -25.56 -14.32
CA ALA A 325 -17.85 -25.95 -12.96
C ALA A 325 -16.67 -25.73 -12.00
N GLY A 326 -16.96 -25.19 -10.81
CA GLY A 326 -15.95 -24.80 -9.82
C GLY A 326 -15.38 -23.39 -10.02
N THR A 327 -15.83 -22.64 -11.04
CA THR A 327 -15.52 -21.21 -11.16
C THR A 327 -16.11 -20.46 -9.98
N LEU A 328 -15.31 -19.63 -9.32
CA LEU A 328 -15.73 -18.79 -8.20
C LEU A 328 -15.93 -17.35 -8.66
N ILE A 329 -16.98 -16.73 -8.14
CA ILE A 329 -17.30 -15.32 -8.37
C ILE A 329 -17.51 -14.66 -7.01
N LEU A 330 -16.73 -13.62 -6.69
CA LEU A 330 -17.00 -12.78 -5.54
C LEU A 330 -18.21 -11.88 -5.83
N ILE A 331 -19.32 -12.13 -5.12
CA ILE A 331 -20.60 -11.44 -5.33
C ILE A 331 -20.96 -10.46 -4.22
N GLY A 332 -20.19 -10.41 -3.14
CA GLY A 332 -20.42 -9.47 -2.06
C GLY A 332 -19.26 -9.42 -1.08
N GLU A 333 -19.08 -8.27 -0.44
CA GLU A 333 -18.04 -8.07 0.56
C GLU A 333 -18.59 -7.25 1.74
N TRP A 334 -18.13 -7.57 2.94
CA TRP A 334 -18.25 -6.74 4.12
C TRP A 334 -16.96 -6.79 4.92
N TYR A 335 -16.20 -5.71 4.84
CA TYR A 335 -14.88 -5.59 5.45
C TYR A 335 -14.92 -4.64 6.65
N GLY A 336 -14.62 -5.18 7.84
CA GLY A 336 -14.81 -4.55 9.13
C GLY A 336 -13.71 -3.56 9.52
N CYS A 337 -13.61 -2.45 8.80
CA CYS A 337 -12.57 -1.43 9.01
C CYS A 337 -13.15 0.00 8.88
N PRO A 338 -12.70 0.98 9.69
CA PRO A 338 -13.12 2.38 9.53
C PRO A 338 -12.78 2.93 8.13
N PRO A 339 -13.57 3.87 7.57
CA PRO A 339 -13.36 4.39 6.21
C PRO A 339 -11.97 4.99 5.93
N ASP A 340 -11.35 5.60 6.95
CA ASP A 340 -10.12 6.38 6.82
C ASP A 340 -8.89 5.75 7.50
N GLU A 341 -9.04 4.56 8.10
CA GLU A 341 -7.95 3.88 8.81
C GLU A 341 -7.65 2.55 8.11
N LEU A 342 -6.39 2.28 7.78
CA LEU A 342 -5.98 0.99 7.23
C LEU A 342 -5.63 0.03 8.37
N ASN A 343 -6.03 -1.24 8.27
CA ASN A 343 -5.62 -2.32 9.18
C ASN A 343 -6.04 -2.13 10.67
N LYS A 344 -7.10 -1.36 10.92
CA LYS A 344 -7.72 -1.21 12.25
C LYS A 344 -9.14 -1.76 12.24
N GLY A 345 -9.45 -2.64 13.19
CA GLY A 345 -10.77 -3.25 13.33
C GLY A 345 -11.80 -2.30 13.93
N LEU A 346 -13.08 -2.66 13.78
CA LEU A 346 -14.21 -1.90 14.33
C LEU A 346 -14.43 -2.15 15.84
N ASN A 347 -13.69 -3.08 16.46
CA ASN A 347 -13.98 -3.59 17.81
C ASN A 347 -15.44 -4.07 17.96
N MET A 348 -15.97 -4.68 16.90
CA MET A 348 -17.35 -5.17 16.88
C MET A 348 -17.42 -6.59 17.45
N SER A 349 -18.33 -6.82 18.40
CA SER A 349 -18.53 -8.15 18.98
C SER A 349 -18.98 -9.19 17.94
N SER A 350 -18.63 -10.47 18.16
CA SER A 350 -19.01 -11.57 17.25
C SER A 350 -20.51 -11.74 17.09
N THR A 351 -21.27 -11.45 18.14
CA THR A 351 -22.74 -11.40 18.11
C THR A 351 -23.25 -10.35 17.11
N ASN A 352 -22.65 -9.14 17.10
CA ASN A 352 -23.08 -8.07 16.20
C ASN A 352 -22.63 -8.33 14.76
N VAL A 353 -21.41 -8.87 14.58
CA VAL A 353 -20.95 -9.33 13.26
C VAL A 353 -21.91 -10.40 12.72
N ALA A 354 -22.36 -11.36 13.54
CA ALA A 354 -23.33 -12.37 13.12
C ALA A 354 -24.70 -11.77 12.75
N LYS A 355 -25.19 -10.78 13.49
CA LYS A 355 -26.42 -10.06 13.10
C LYS A 355 -26.28 -9.42 11.72
N GLY A 356 -25.14 -8.78 11.45
CA GLY A 356 -24.85 -8.19 10.14
C GLY A 356 -24.77 -9.23 9.02
N VAL A 357 -24.07 -10.35 9.25
CA VAL A 357 -23.98 -11.46 8.28
C VAL A 357 -25.37 -12.01 7.94
N LYS A 358 -26.19 -12.29 8.96
CA LYS A 358 -27.56 -12.79 8.76
C LYS A 358 -28.42 -11.80 7.97
N TRP A 359 -28.32 -10.51 8.29
CA TRP A 359 -29.01 -9.47 7.55
C TRP A 359 -28.57 -9.44 6.08
N ILE A 360 -27.27 -9.52 5.81
CA ILE A 360 -26.73 -9.55 4.44
C ILE A 360 -27.17 -10.81 3.69
N ASP A 361 -27.16 -11.98 4.32
CA ASP A 361 -27.67 -13.24 3.73
C ASP A 361 -29.12 -13.06 3.25
N SER A 362 -30.00 -12.51 4.09
CA SER A 362 -31.40 -12.19 3.73
C SER A 362 -31.50 -11.14 2.61
N ARG A 363 -30.64 -10.11 2.62
CA ARG A 363 -30.64 -9.10 1.54
C ARG A 363 -30.23 -9.70 0.19
N LEU A 364 -29.25 -10.60 0.17
CA LEU A 364 -28.79 -11.28 -1.05
C LEU A 364 -29.87 -12.20 -1.64
N THR A 365 -30.73 -12.81 -0.82
CA THR A 365 -31.90 -13.59 -1.27
C THR A 365 -33.09 -12.72 -1.71
N GLY A 366 -33.05 -11.41 -1.40
CA GLY A 366 -34.06 -10.42 -1.80
C GLY A 366 -35.12 -10.17 -0.73
N GLU A 367 -34.92 -10.64 0.49
CA GLU A 367 -35.79 -10.34 1.62
C GLU A 367 -35.61 -8.88 2.06
N ASP A 368 -36.74 -8.21 2.29
CA ASP A 368 -36.74 -6.86 2.83
C ASP A 368 -36.75 -6.90 4.37
N VAL A 369 -35.54 -7.06 4.93
CA VAL A 369 -35.30 -7.11 6.38
C VAL A 369 -34.65 -5.82 6.88
N ALA A 370 -35.11 -5.34 8.04
CA ALA A 370 -34.56 -4.16 8.68
C ALA A 370 -33.08 -4.36 9.05
N GLU A 371 -32.27 -3.34 8.79
CA GLU A 371 -30.85 -3.34 9.15
C GLU A 371 -30.65 -3.24 10.67
N PRO A 372 -29.88 -4.16 11.29
CA PRO A 372 -29.62 -4.16 12.73
C PRO A 372 -29.00 -2.84 13.21
N ASP A 373 -29.47 -2.30 14.33
CA ASP A 373 -28.92 -1.06 14.90
C ASP A 373 -27.47 -1.22 15.38
N GLU A 374 -27.08 -2.43 15.78
CA GLU A 374 -25.77 -2.72 16.36
C GLU A 374 -24.61 -2.70 15.36
N ILE A 375 -24.91 -2.75 14.06
CA ILE A 375 -23.90 -2.64 13.00
C ILE A 375 -23.77 -1.21 12.45
N LYS A 376 -24.58 -0.27 12.96
CA LYS A 376 -24.59 1.13 12.51
C LYS A 376 -23.81 2.02 13.47
N GLN A 377 -23.16 3.05 12.91
CA GLN A 377 -22.58 4.17 13.67
C GLN A 377 -22.91 5.47 12.93
N GLY A 378 -23.47 6.44 13.64
CA GLY A 378 -23.93 7.69 13.00
C GLY A 378 -24.99 7.48 11.92
N GLY A 379 -25.82 6.43 12.06
CA GLY A 379 -26.88 6.09 11.10
C GLY A 379 -26.40 5.42 9.80
N LYS A 380 -25.12 5.04 9.70
CA LYS A 380 -24.55 4.32 8.56
C LYS A 380 -24.00 2.97 8.98
N THR A 381 -24.10 1.96 8.12
CA THR A 381 -23.44 0.67 8.32
C THR A 381 -21.94 0.87 8.50
N GLN A 382 -21.36 0.25 9.52
CA GLN A 382 -19.93 0.27 9.75
C GLN A 382 -19.19 -0.68 8.80
N GLY A 383 -17.97 -0.32 8.43
CA GLY A 383 -17.16 -1.10 7.49
C GLY A 383 -17.47 -0.82 6.02
N GLN A 384 -16.74 -1.49 5.14
CA GLN A 384 -16.93 -1.39 3.69
C GLN A 384 -17.87 -2.53 3.26
N LEU A 385 -19.15 -2.22 3.07
CA LEU A 385 -20.18 -3.17 2.63
C LEU A 385 -20.56 -2.91 1.18
N ASN A 386 -20.38 -3.89 0.29
CA ASN A 386 -20.83 -3.82 -1.09
C ASN A 386 -21.55 -5.12 -1.48
N ILE A 387 -22.85 -5.03 -1.71
CA ILE A 387 -23.73 -6.14 -2.11
C ILE A 387 -24.78 -5.68 -3.11
N MET A 388 -25.33 -6.61 -3.88
CA MET A 388 -26.54 -6.39 -4.67
C MET A 388 -27.70 -7.24 -4.11
N PRO A 389 -28.77 -6.61 -3.58
CA PRO A 389 -29.91 -7.35 -3.05
C PRO A 389 -30.61 -8.21 -4.11
N GLY A 390 -31.19 -9.34 -3.69
CA GLY A 390 -31.97 -10.21 -4.56
C GLY A 390 -31.19 -10.86 -5.70
N ILE A 391 -29.88 -11.05 -5.55
CA ILE A 391 -29.00 -11.60 -6.58
C ILE A 391 -28.96 -13.14 -6.61
N CYS A 392 -29.30 -13.82 -5.51
CA CYS A 392 -29.29 -15.28 -5.43
C CYS A 392 -30.58 -15.84 -4.83
N LYS A 393 -30.72 -17.16 -4.79
CA LYS A 393 -31.88 -17.86 -4.20
C LYS A 393 -31.70 -18.16 -2.72
N LYS A 394 -30.50 -18.55 -2.32
CA LYS A 394 -30.14 -18.94 -0.95
C LYS A 394 -28.65 -18.72 -0.75
N VAL A 395 -28.24 -18.45 0.49
CA VAL A 395 -26.84 -18.49 0.92
C VAL A 395 -26.68 -19.69 1.85
N VAL A 396 -25.69 -20.55 1.60
CA VAL A 396 -25.37 -21.70 2.46
C VAL A 396 -24.15 -21.42 3.33
N THR A 397 -23.98 -22.22 4.38
CA THR A 397 -22.81 -22.16 5.26
C THR A 397 -21.53 -22.37 4.47
N GLY A 398 -20.50 -21.58 4.74
CA GLY A 398 -19.16 -21.80 4.21
C GLY A 398 -18.06 -21.68 5.27
N PRO A 399 -16.78 -21.63 4.86
CA PRO A 399 -15.64 -21.78 5.75
C PRO A 399 -15.28 -20.49 6.50
N ALA A 400 -14.86 -20.62 7.75
CA ALA A 400 -14.34 -19.53 8.57
C ALA A 400 -13.02 -19.89 9.23
N ASP A 401 -12.28 -18.88 9.69
CA ASP A 401 -11.06 -19.05 10.48
C ASP A 401 -11.26 -20.11 11.58
N SER A 402 -10.47 -21.19 11.58
CA SER A 402 -10.56 -22.25 12.59
C SER A 402 -10.41 -21.72 14.03
N SER A 403 -9.76 -20.56 14.23
CA SER A 403 -9.63 -19.95 15.56
C SER A 403 -10.98 -19.62 16.22
N ILE A 404 -12.04 -19.35 15.43
CA ILE A 404 -13.36 -19.01 15.98
C ILE A 404 -14.05 -20.18 16.69
N PHE A 405 -13.59 -21.41 16.45
CA PHE A 405 -14.14 -22.62 17.03
C PHE A 405 -13.47 -23.01 18.35
N ASN A 406 -12.33 -22.39 18.67
CA ASN A 406 -11.64 -22.63 19.93
C ASN A 406 -12.52 -22.20 21.11
N THR A 407 -12.66 -23.09 22.09
CA THR A 407 -13.37 -22.82 23.35
C THR A 407 -12.35 -22.65 24.49
N GLY A 408 -12.53 -21.62 25.31
CA GLY A 408 -11.91 -21.56 26.63
C GLY A 408 -12.66 -22.43 27.64
N ASP A 409 -12.09 -22.62 28.83
CA ASP A 409 -12.78 -23.34 29.91
C ASP A 409 -14.08 -22.60 30.28
N ASN A 410 -15.23 -23.26 30.08
CA ASN A 410 -16.59 -22.78 30.39
C ASN A 410 -17.10 -21.55 29.60
N GLU A 411 -16.55 -21.24 28.43
CA GLU A 411 -17.06 -20.14 27.57
C GLU A 411 -17.51 -20.63 26.18
N ASP A 412 -18.57 -20.02 25.64
CA ASP A 412 -18.95 -20.23 24.24
C ASP A 412 -17.84 -19.72 23.32
N SER A 413 -17.47 -20.52 22.32
CA SER A 413 -16.60 -20.06 21.23
C SER A 413 -17.27 -18.96 20.41
N ILE A 414 -16.47 -18.23 19.61
CA ILE A 414 -16.99 -17.22 18.69
C ILE A 414 -18.00 -17.86 17.73
N ALA A 415 -17.70 -19.03 17.17
CA ALA A 415 -18.62 -19.77 16.30
C ALA A 415 -19.96 -20.08 16.99
N GLN A 416 -19.95 -20.52 18.24
CA GLN A 416 -21.18 -20.79 19.01
C GLN A 416 -21.98 -19.52 19.27
N LYS A 417 -21.31 -18.40 19.58
CA LYS A 417 -21.96 -17.08 19.74
C LYS A 417 -22.64 -16.64 18.44
N MET A 418 -21.99 -16.83 17.29
CA MET A 418 -22.56 -16.54 15.98
C MET A 418 -23.72 -17.50 15.62
N GLU A 419 -23.61 -18.79 15.95
CA GLU A 419 -24.65 -19.79 15.70
C GLU A 419 -25.93 -19.48 16.47
N LYS A 420 -25.81 -18.97 17.71
CA LYS A 420 -26.96 -18.47 18.50
C LYS A 420 -27.69 -17.29 17.84
N GLN A 421 -27.05 -16.56 16.94
CA GLN A 421 -27.69 -15.53 16.11
C GLN A 421 -28.28 -16.08 14.80
N GLY A 422 -28.07 -17.36 14.50
CA GLY A 422 -28.51 -18.03 13.27
C GLY A 422 -27.44 -18.07 12.18
N VAL A 423 -26.17 -17.80 12.52
CA VAL A 423 -25.05 -17.80 11.57
C VAL A 423 -24.12 -18.96 11.88
N LYS A 424 -24.17 -20.00 11.06
CA LYS A 424 -23.25 -21.13 11.14
C LYS A 424 -22.01 -20.88 10.27
N TRP A 425 -20.90 -21.51 10.65
CA TRP A 425 -19.66 -21.57 9.89
C TRP A 425 -19.11 -23.00 9.87
N LEU A 426 -18.30 -23.31 8.86
CA LEU A 426 -17.48 -24.53 8.77
C LEU A 426 -16.03 -24.18 9.09
N GLU A 427 -15.25 -25.10 9.64
CA GLU A 427 -13.82 -24.88 9.82
C GLU A 427 -13.09 -24.79 8.47
N ALA A 428 -12.30 -23.73 8.27
CA ALA A 428 -11.44 -23.61 7.11
C ALA A 428 -10.24 -24.57 7.18
N ASN A 429 -9.73 -24.99 6.01
CA ASN A 429 -8.51 -25.79 5.95
C ASN A 429 -7.28 -24.92 6.25
N LYS A 430 -6.78 -25.00 7.49
CA LYS A 430 -5.54 -24.36 7.96
C LYS A 430 -4.39 -25.35 8.21
N LYS A 431 -4.41 -26.55 7.61
CA LYS A 431 -3.30 -27.52 7.74
C LYS A 431 -1.97 -26.94 7.22
N PRO A 432 -0.81 -27.40 7.70
CA PRO A 432 0.49 -26.98 7.17
C PRO A 432 0.54 -27.08 5.64
N GLY A 433 1.01 -26.04 4.96
CA GLY A 433 1.03 -25.94 3.49
C GLY A 433 -0.26 -25.44 2.85
N SER A 434 -1.37 -25.29 3.60
CA SER A 434 -2.64 -24.76 3.08
C SER A 434 -2.52 -23.35 2.49
N ARG A 435 -1.65 -22.50 3.07
CA ARG A 435 -1.40 -21.14 2.58
C ARG A 435 -0.87 -21.12 1.15
N ILE A 436 0.24 -21.82 0.93
CA ILE A 436 0.88 -21.98 -0.38
C ILE A 436 -0.07 -22.65 -1.38
N ASN A 437 -0.74 -23.73 -0.98
CA ASN A 437 -1.67 -24.45 -1.85
C ASN A 437 -2.85 -23.55 -2.27
N GLY A 438 -3.43 -22.79 -1.33
CA GLY A 438 -4.50 -21.85 -1.62
C GLY A 438 -4.06 -20.73 -2.57
N ALA A 439 -2.86 -20.19 -2.37
CA ALA A 439 -2.26 -19.21 -3.28
C ALA A 439 -2.01 -19.78 -4.68
N SER A 440 -1.60 -21.05 -4.78
CA SER A 440 -1.40 -21.74 -6.06
C SER A 440 -2.72 -21.93 -6.80
N ILE A 441 -3.73 -22.50 -6.16
CA ILE A 441 -5.04 -22.73 -6.79
C ILE A 441 -5.66 -21.40 -7.23
N PHE A 442 -5.57 -20.37 -6.40
CA PHE A 442 -6.07 -19.05 -6.76
C PHE A 442 -5.33 -18.46 -7.98
N ALA A 443 -4.01 -18.62 -8.05
CA ALA A 443 -3.22 -18.22 -9.22
C ALA A 443 -3.66 -18.97 -10.48
N ASP A 444 -3.85 -20.30 -10.42
CA ASP A 444 -4.33 -21.10 -11.54
C ASP A 444 -5.71 -20.63 -12.05
N MET A 445 -6.60 -20.21 -11.13
CA MET A 445 -7.92 -19.70 -11.47
C MET A 445 -7.89 -18.31 -12.14
N LEU A 446 -6.94 -17.45 -11.76
CA LEU A 446 -6.69 -16.17 -12.44
C LEU A 446 -6.10 -16.41 -13.84
N GLU A 447 -5.13 -17.31 -13.95
CA GLU A 447 -4.50 -17.66 -15.22
C GLU A 447 -5.53 -18.25 -16.21
N ALA A 448 -6.44 -19.10 -15.73
CA ALA A 448 -7.53 -19.66 -16.55
C ALA A 448 -8.41 -18.57 -17.21
N VAL A 449 -8.60 -17.42 -16.55
CA VAL A 449 -9.31 -16.28 -17.15
C VAL A 449 -8.51 -15.67 -18.30
N ILE A 450 -7.19 -15.52 -18.12
CA ILE A 450 -6.30 -14.96 -19.14
C ILE A 450 -6.24 -15.90 -20.36
N GLU A 451 -6.03 -17.20 -20.13
CA GLU A 451 -6.03 -18.22 -21.18
C GLU A 451 -7.36 -18.24 -21.94
N GLY A 452 -8.47 -18.21 -21.20
CA GLY A 452 -9.81 -18.18 -21.79
C GLY A 452 -10.06 -16.96 -22.68
N LYS A 453 -9.48 -15.79 -22.36
CA LYS A 453 -9.60 -14.59 -23.22
C LYS A 453 -8.79 -14.67 -24.50
N GLN A 454 -7.77 -15.52 -24.54
CA GLN A 454 -6.94 -15.76 -25.73
C GLN A 454 -7.50 -16.90 -26.60
N SER A 455 -8.44 -17.69 -26.08
CA SER A 455 -9.08 -18.77 -26.82
C SER A 455 -10.12 -18.25 -27.82
N GLU A 456 -10.44 -19.06 -28.82
CA GLU A 456 -11.48 -18.75 -29.82
C GLU A 456 -12.87 -18.55 -29.17
N LEU A 457 -13.14 -19.23 -28.06
CA LEU A 457 -14.40 -19.17 -27.34
C LEU A 457 -14.50 -17.97 -26.39
N GLY A 458 -13.37 -17.32 -26.06
CA GLY A 458 -13.34 -16.15 -25.16
C GLY A 458 -13.72 -16.44 -23.70
N ILE A 459 -13.81 -17.73 -23.34
CA ILE A 459 -14.14 -18.25 -22.01
C ILE A 459 -13.09 -19.29 -21.54
N PRO A 460 -12.87 -19.43 -20.22
CA PRO A 460 -11.94 -20.42 -19.67
C PRO A 460 -12.39 -21.87 -19.91
N GLU A 461 -11.43 -22.79 -20.06
CA GLU A 461 -11.68 -24.24 -20.09
C GLU A 461 -11.64 -24.88 -18.69
N LYS A 462 -10.96 -24.23 -17.74
CA LYS A 462 -10.81 -24.66 -16.35
C LYS A 462 -11.56 -23.72 -15.40
N SER A 463 -11.74 -24.15 -14.15
CA SER A 463 -12.31 -23.32 -13.09
C SER A 463 -11.56 -22.00 -12.98
N ALA A 464 -12.30 -20.90 -13.01
CA ALA A 464 -11.76 -19.55 -13.07
C ALA A 464 -12.18 -18.71 -11.84
N PHE A 465 -11.61 -17.52 -11.70
CA PHE A 465 -11.98 -16.59 -10.64
C PHE A 465 -12.42 -15.23 -11.20
N TYR A 466 -13.60 -14.77 -10.80
CA TYR A 466 -14.15 -13.47 -11.17
C TYR A 466 -14.61 -12.67 -9.95
N VAL A 467 -14.78 -11.36 -10.13
CA VAL A 467 -15.25 -10.43 -9.09
C VAL A 467 -16.27 -9.48 -9.68
N PHE A 468 -17.35 -9.19 -8.94
CA PHE A 468 -18.27 -8.13 -9.34
C PHE A 468 -17.68 -6.74 -9.17
N ASP A 469 -17.99 -5.85 -10.11
CA ASP A 469 -17.41 -4.51 -10.22
C ASP A 469 -17.61 -3.61 -8.99
N TYR A 470 -18.65 -3.87 -8.18
CA TYR A 470 -18.91 -3.16 -6.94
C TYR A 470 -18.10 -3.67 -5.74
N CYS A 471 -17.43 -4.82 -5.79
CA CYS A 471 -16.58 -5.35 -4.71
C CYS A 471 -15.23 -4.62 -4.69
N ARG A 472 -15.27 -3.29 -4.52
CA ARG A 472 -14.15 -2.38 -4.70
C ARG A 472 -13.09 -2.54 -3.61
N GLY A 473 -13.48 -2.91 -2.40
CA GLY A 473 -12.56 -3.15 -1.28
C GLY A 473 -11.59 -4.26 -1.65
N TRP A 474 -12.11 -5.43 -1.97
CA TRP A 474 -11.35 -6.60 -2.38
C TRP A 474 -10.48 -6.30 -3.62
N ILE A 475 -11.05 -5.66 -4.65
CA ILE A 475 -10.32 -5.30 -5.89
C ILE A 475 -9.09 -4.42 -5.60
N SER A 476 -9.16 -3.58 -4.58
CA SER A 476 -8.07 -2.68 -4.21
C SER A 476 -6.97 -3.35 -3.37
N ARG A 477 -7.28 -4.46 -2.68
CA ARG A 477 -6.38 -5.09 -1.70
C ARG A 477 -5.73 -6.38 -2.20
N ILE A 478 -6.48 -7.29 -2.83
CA ILE A 478 -5.95 -8.61 -3.20
C ILE A 478 -4.91 -8.59 -4.33
N PRO A 479 -5.08 -7.82 -5.41
CA PRO A 479 -4.11 -7.82 -6.51
C PRO A 479 -2.73 -7.27 -6.11
N VAL A 480 -2.67 -6.48 -5.04
CA VAL A 480 -1.46 -5.78 -4.59
C VAL A 480 -0.78 -6.44 -3.38
N LEU A 481 -1.28 -7.58 -2.90
CA LEU A 481 -0.68 -8.33 -1.80
C LEU A 481 0.77 -8.69 -2.15
N VAL A 482 1.69 -8.51 -1.21
CA VAL A 482 3.11 -8.77 -1.36
C VAL A 482 3.40 -10.24 -1.07
N ARG A 483 4.43 -10.79 -1.73
CA ARG A 483 4.95 -12.12 -1.43
C ARG A 483 5.66 -12.13 -0.07
N ASP A 484 5.58 -13.23 0.66
CA ASP A 484 6.37 -13.41 1.88
C ASP A 484 7.88 -13.42 1.54
N SER A 485 8.67 -12.70 2.35
CA SER A 485 10.10 -12.51 2.11
C SER A 485 10.94 -13.78 2.30
N LYS A 486 10.48 -14.72 3.14
CA LYS A 486 11.13 -16.00 3.42
C LYS A 486 10.54 -17.13 2.57
N ASN A 487 9.25 -17.06 2.25
CA ASN A 487 8.54 -18.02 1.44
C ASN A 487 7.80 -17.35 0.28
N PRO A 488 8.48 -17.08 -0.85
CA PRO A 488 7.92 -16.31 -1.96
C PRO A 488 6.64 -16.89 -2.59
N ASP A 489 6.31 -18.15 -2.33
CA ASP A 489 5.10 -18.80 -2.84
C ASP A 489 3.85 -18.48 -2.00
N ASP A 490 4.04 -17.90 -0.81
CA ASP A 490 3.00 -17.42 0.09
C ASP A 490 2.83 -15.88 0.00
N VAL A 491 1.72 -15.39 0.55
CA VAL A 491 1.49 -13.96 0.82
C VAL A 491 2.16 -13.60 2.15
N ASP A 492 2.77 -12.41 2.22
CA ASP A 492 3.42 -11.87 3.42
C ASP A 492 2.47 -11.92 4.62
N THR A 493 2.88 -12.58 5.70
CA THR A 493 2.06 -12.73 6.90
C THR A 493 2.02 -11.47 7.76
N GLU A 494 2.89 -10.50 7.51
CA GLU A 494 2.97 -9.25 8.30
C GLU A 494 2.15 -8.12 7.67
N GLN A 495 1.57 -8.30 6.49
CA GLN A 495 0.65 -7.33 5.89
C GLN A 495 -0.79 -7.61 6.29
N GLU A 496 -1.67 -6.65 6.00
CA GLU A 496 -3.10 -6.86 6.09
C GLU A 496 -3.51 -7.91 5.03
N ASP A 497 -4.02 -9.04 5.49
CA ASP A 497 -4.38 -10.18 4.64
C ASP A 497 -5.76 -10.79 5.01
N HIS A 498 -6.64 -10.09 5.73
CA HIS A 498 -7.92 -10.65 6.17
C HIS A 498 -8.85 -11.02 5.00
N ASP A 499 -8.94 -10.14 3.98
CA ASP A 499 -9.67 -10.48 2.75
C ASP A 499 -9.01 -11.64 2.01
N TRP A 500 -7.68 -11.75 2.08
CA TRP A 500 -6.95 -12.83 1.44
C TRP A 500 -7.19 -14.15 2.14
N ASP A 501 -7.15 -14.18 3.47
CA ASP A 501 -7.41 -15.37 4.26
C ASP A 501 -8.86 -15.83 4.08
N ALA A 502 -9.84 -14.92 4.12
CA ALA A 502 -11.23 -15.25 3.78
C ALA A 502 -11.37 -15.80 2.35
N THR A 503 -10.69 -15.20 1.36
CA THR A 503 -10.67 -15.69 -0.04
C THR A 503 -10.07 -17.08 -0.11
N ARG A 504 -8.93 -17.29 0.53
CA ARG A 504 -8.17 -18.54 0.54
C ARG A 504 -8.95 -19.67 1.20
N TYR A 505 -9.65 -19.39 2.31
CA TYR A 505 -10.54 -20.37 2.95
C TYR A 505 -11.59 -20.86 1.95
N ARG A 506 -12.16 -19.95 1.16
CA ARG A 506 -13.15 -20.32 0.14
C ARG A 506 -12.53 -21.10 -1.02
N VAL A 507 -11.38 -20.67 -1.52
CA VAL A 507 -10.66 -21.35 -2.61
C VAL A 507 -10.35 -22.81 -2.24
N LEU A 508 -10.01 -23.08 -0.98
CA LEU A 508 -9.73 -24.42 -0.48
C LEU A 508 -10.99 -25.22 -0.10
N HIS A 509 -12.14 -24.58 -0.04
CA HIS A 509 -13.40 -25.20 0.34
C HIS A 509 -14.13 -25.74 -0.89
N LYS A 510 -14.68 -26.96 -0.77
CA LYS A 510 -15.57 -27.55 -1.76
C LYS A 510 -16.93 -27.79 -1.10
N PRO A 511 -17.99 -27.06 -1.47
CA PRO A 511 -19.32 -27.31 -0.93
C PRO A 511 -19.83 -28.69 -1.35
N LEU A 512 -20.61 -29.33 -0.48
CA LEU A 512 -21.22 -30.62 -0.75
C LEU A 512 -22.19 -30.49 -1.93
N ARG A 513 -21.88 -31.12 -3.07
CA ARG A 513 -22.79 -31.21 -4.21
C ARG A 513 -23.90 -32.21 -3.84
N PHE A 514 -25.15 -31.76 -3.80
CA PHE A 514 -26.29 -32.68 -3.71
C PHE A 514 -26.30 -33.54 -4.97
N ALA A 515 -25.84 -34.79 -4.86
CA ALA A 515 -26.02 -35.77 -5.93
C ALA A 515 -27.54 -35.94 -6.12
N LYS A 516 -28.04 -35.69 -7.33
CA LYS A 516 -29.37 -36.18 -7.71
C LYS A 516 -29.36 -37.69 -7.48
N GLU A 517 -30.23 -38.18 -6.61
CA GLU A 517 -30.55 -39.60 -6.54
C GLU A 517 -30.92 -40.06 -7.96
N LEU A 518 -30.02 -40.79 -8.60
CA LEU A 518 -30.33 -41.54 -9.81
C LEU A 518 -31.14 -42.74 -9.37
N ASN A 519 -32.46 -42.59 -9.31
CA ASN A 519 -33.39 -43.70 -9.22
C ASN A 519 -33.32 -44.50 -10.52
N PHE A 520 -32.43 -45.50 -10.56
CA PHE A 520 -32.50 -46.56 -11.55
C PHE A 520 -33.66 -47.49 -11.19
N ASN A 521 -34.82 -47.25 -11.79
CA ASN A 521 -35.87 -48.26 -11.88
C ASN A 521 -35.43 -49.29 -12.92
N TRP A 522 -34.96 -50.44 -12.44
CA TRP A 522 -34.87 -51.65 -13.27
C TRP A 522 -36.28 -52.23 -13.41
N ASN A 523 -36.84 -52.16 -14.61
CA ASN A 523 -38.00 -52.97 -15.01
C ASN A 523 -37.52 -54.26 -15.66
#